data_AF-A0AAQ3PJF1-F1
#
_entry.id   AF-A0AAQ3PJF1-F1
#
_cell.length_a   1.000
_cell.length_b   1.000
_cell.length_c   1.000
_cell.angle_alpha   90.00
_cell.angle_beta   90.00
_cell.angle_gamma   90.00
#
_symmetry.space_group_name_H-M   'P 1'
#
loop_
_entity.id
_entity.type
_entity.pdbx_description
1 polymer ?
#
loop_
_entity_poly.entity_id
_entity_poly.type
_entity_poly.pdbx_seq_one_letter_code
_entity_poly.pdbx_strand_id
1 'polypeptide(L)'
;MQIEEFVSLWIRLQQVHLQPEVEDGITWKWTSDGNYSSRSAYRAQFIGSYCGYKLSLIWCAKAENKCKVFTWTLMQNKILMADNLARRDWAHQMSCTL
;
A
#
# COMPACT_ATOMS: atom_id res chain seq x y z
N MET A 1 -2.42 19.99 -14.96
CA MET A 1 -1.82 18.91 -14.15
C MET A 1 -0.59 18.28 -14.82
N GLN A 2 -0.68 17.46 -15.87
CA GLN A 2 0.52 16.79 -16.44
C GLN A 2 1.60 17.75 -16.97
N ILE A 3 1.22 18.83 -17.68
CA ILE A 3 2.20 19.82 -18.15
C ILE A 3 2.83 20.60 -16.99
N GLU A 4 2.09 20.87 -15.91
CA GLU A 4 2.62 21.58 -14.74
C GLU A 4 3.64 20.74 -13.98
N GLU A 5 3.36 19.44 -13.80
CA GLU A 5 4.30 18.50 -13.20
C GLU A 5 5.57 18.37 -14.05
N PHE A 6 5.43 18.30 -15.37
CA PHE A 6 6.56 18.26 -16.30
C PHE A 6 7.43 19.52 -16.21
N VAL A 7 6.81 20.70 -16.29
CA VAL A 7 7.53 21.99 -16.21
C VAL A 7 8.21 22.15 -14.85
N SER A 8 7.54 21.76 -13.76
CA SER A 8 8.13 21.76 -12.41
C SER A 8 9.36 20.86 -12.32
N LEU A 9 9.29 19.65 -12.89
CA LEU A 9 10.43 18.74 -12.92
C LEU A 9 11.57 19.31 -13.78
N TRP A 10 11.25 19.85 -14.96
CA TRP A 10 12.23 20.44 -15.87
C TRP A 10 13.03 21.56 -15.21
N ILE A 11 12.35 22.51 -14.56
CA ILE A 11 13.00 23.63 -13.84
C ILE A 11 13.93 23.12 -12.74
N ARG A 12 13.53 22.07 -12.00
CA ARG A 12 14.37 21.48 -10.95
C ARG A 12 15.60 20.76 -11.52
N LEU A 13 15.44 20.04 -12.64
CA LEU A 13 16.53 19.33 -13.30
C LEU A 13 17.55 20.27 -13.94
N GLN A 14 17.15 21.44 -14.42
CA GLN A 14 18.07 22.45 -14.97
C GLN A 14 19.14 22.90 -13.96
N GLN A 15 18.89 22.77 -12.66
CA GLN A 15 19.83 23.15 -11.61
C GLN A 15 20.83 22.03 -11.26
N VAL A 16 20.59 20.80 -11.73
CA VAL A 16 21.41 19.62 -11.43
C VAL A 16 22.58 19.56 -12.41
N HIS A 17 23.80 19.58 -11.87
CA HIS A 17 25.03 19.42 -12.63
C HIS A 17 25.67 18.07 -12.27
N LEU A 18 25.72 17.15 -13.23
CA LEU A 18 26.33 15.84 -13.04
C LEU A 18 27.86 15.98 -13.00
N GLN A 19 28.51 15.27 -12.08
CA GLN A 19 29.96 15.27 -11.93
C GLN A 19 30.51 13.95 -12.50
N PRO A 20 31.17 13.95 -13.68
CA PRO A 20 31.56 12.71 -14.37
C PRO A 20 32.54 11.83 -13.60
N GLU A 21 33.31 12.42 -12.67
CA GLU A 21 34.33 11.71 -11.90
C GLU A 21 33.87 11.31 -10.49
N VAL A 22 32.62 11.61 -10.13
CA VAL A 22 32.05 11.24 -8.83
C VAL A 22 31.06 10.10 -9.05
N GLU A 23 31.29 8.99 -8.37
CA GLU A 23 30.37 7.86 -8.41
C GLU A 23 29.05 8.17 -7.68
N ASP A 24 27.94 7.75 -8.26
CA ASP A 24 26.62 7.97 -7.68
C ASP A 24 26.42 7.15 -6.39
N GLY A 25 25.90 7.80 -5.36
CA GLY A 25 25.46 7.15 -4.14
C GLY A 25 23.98 6.75 -4.21
N ILE A 26 23.68 5.48 -3.98
CA ILE A 26 22.29 5.01 -3.82
C ILE A 26 22.02 4.74 -2.34
N THR A 27 20.95 5.35 -1.81
CA THR A 27 20.50 5.11 -0.43
C THR A 27 19.05 4.65 -0.39
N TRP A 28 18.75 3.73 0.53
CA TRP A 28 17.42 3.20 0.71
C TRP A 28 16.56 4.15 1.54
N LYS A 29 15.67 4.91 0.87
CA LYS A 29 14.85 5.96 1.50
C LYS A 29 13.88 5.50 2.58
N TRP A 30 13.60 4.20 2.69
CA TRP A 30 12.56 3.66 3.57
C TRP A 30 13.07 3.27 4.96
N THR A 31 14.38 3.39 5.21
CA THR A 31 14.97 3.20 6.55
C THR A 31 15.90 4.37 6.86
N SER A 32 16.01 4.73 8.14
CA SER A 32 16.82 5.88 8.58
C SER A 32 18.32 5.64 8.45
N ASP A 33 18.74 4.38 8.41
CA ASP A 33 20.13 3.97 8.19
C ASP A 33 20.52 3.94 6.71
N GLY A 34 19.57 4.18 5.80
CA GLY A 34 19.82 4.20 4.36
C GLY A 34 20.14 2.83 3.75
N ASN A 35 20.04 1.74 4.52
CA ASN A 35 20.41 0.40 4.07
C ASN A 35 19.23 -0.37 3.46
N TYR A 36 19.50 -0.98 2.31
CA TYR A 36 18.56 -1.91 1.71
C TYR A 36 18.48 -3.21 2.51
N SER A 37 17.28 -3.76 2.63
CA SER A 37 17.08 -5.17 2.99
C SER A 37 15.84 -5.69 2.29
N SER A 38 15.79 -6.99 2.00
CA SER A 38 14.57 -7.61 1.47
C SER A 38 13.36 -7.36 2.37
N ARG A 39 13.56 -7.34 3.70
CA ARG A 39 12.50 -7.05 4.67
C ARG A 39 11.94 -5.63 4.53
N SER A 40 12.79 -4.62 4.38
CA SER A 40 12.35 -3.22 4.23
C SER A 40 11.71 -2.99 2.86
N ALA A 41 12.19 -3.66 1.80
CA ALA A 41 11.55 -3.66 0.48
C ALA A 41 10.14 -4.24 0.50
N TYR A 42 9.97 -5.43 1.09
CA TYR A 42 8.64 -6.04 1.26
C TYR A 42 7.70 -5.13 2.06
N ARG A 43 8.19 -4.51 3.14
CA ARG A 43 7.38 -3.56 3.90
C ARG A 43 6.96 -2.37 3.03
N ALA A 44 7.89 -1.77 2.30
CA ALA A 44 7.63 -0.64 1.40
C ALA A 44 6.58 -0.97 0.33
N GLN A 45 6.66 -2.15 -0.27
CA GLN A 45 5.71 -2.63 -1.28
C GLN A 45 4.26 -2.67 -0.77
N PHE A 46 4.08 -2.96 0.52
CA PHE A 46 2.77 -3.12 1.14
C PHE A 46 2.39 -1.97 2.06
N ILE A 47 3.10 -0.84 2.03
CA ILE A 47 2.67 0.39 2.71
C ILE A 47 1.29 0.77 2.18
N GLY A 48 0.33 0.96 3.08
CA GLY A 48 -1.07 1.25 2.74
C GLY A 48 -1.90 0.02 2.32
N SER A 49 -1.27 -1.13 2.04
CA SER A 49 -2.00 -2.40 1.81
C SER A 49 -2.38 -3.08 3.12
N TYR A 50 -1.62 -2.84 4.19
CA TYR A 50 -1.98 -3.26 5.54
C TYR A 50 -2.78 -2.15 6.22
N CYS A 51 -4.05 -2.40 6.50
CA CYS A 51 -4.83 -1.47 7.30
C CYS A 51 -4.30 -1.49 8.75
N GLY A 52 -4.10 -0.32 9.36
CA GLY A 52 -3.53 -0.15 10.70
C GLY A 52 -4.34 -0.73 11.86
N TYR A 53 -5.27 -1.65 11.58
CA TYR A 53 -6.03 -2.37 12.59
C TYR A 53 -5.09 -3.28 13.39
N LYS A 54 -5.26 -3.27 14.72
CA LYS A 54 -4.63 -4.26 15.60
C LYS A 54 -5.28 -5.63 15.39
N LEU A 55 -4.92 -6.31 14.29
CA LEU A 55 -5.47 -7.63 13.94
C LEU A 55 -5.20 -8.69 15.03
N SER A 56 -4.24 -8.46 15.92
CA SER A 56 -4.01 -9.28 17.11
C SER A 56 -5.23 -9.35 18.03
N LEU A 57 -6.04 -8.29 18.12
CA LEU A 57 -7.26 -8.26 18.96
C LEU A 57 -8.30 -9.29 18.51
N ILE A 58 -8.38 -9.56 17.20
CA ILE A 58 -9.28 -10.58 16.64
C ILE A 58 -8.96 -11.95 17.23
N TRP A 59 -7.68 -12.26 17.38
CA TRP A 59 -7.22 -13.54 17.90
C TRP A 59 -7.38 -13.66 19.42
N CYS A 60 -7.26 -12.54 20.15
CA CYS A 60 -7.52 -12.46 21.59
C CYS A 60 -9.01 -12.55 21.95
N ALA A 61 -9.92 -12.32 21.01
CA ALA A 61 -11.36 -12.36 21.28
C ALA A 61 -11.80 -13.75 21.77
N LYS A 62 -12.69 -13.79 22.77
CA LYS A 62 -13.38 -15.02 23.18
C LYS A 62 -14.54 -15.30 22.24
N ALA A 63 -14.20 -15.74 21.03
CA ALA A 63 -15.15 -16.08 19.99
C ALA A 63 -14.73 -17.38 19.31
N GLU A 64 -15.68 -18.05 18.66
CA GLU A 64 -15.37 -19.20 17.82
C GLU A 64 -14.43 -18.83 16.67
N ASN A 65 -13.60 -19.79 16.23
CA ASN A 65 -12.62 -19.56 15.16
C ASN A 65 -13.28 -19.10 13.86
N LYS A 66 -14.50 -19.56 13.55
CA LYS A 66 -15.26 -19.12 12.37
C LYS A 66 -15.52 -17.61 12.38
N CYS A 67 -15.86 -17.05 13.55
CA CYS A 67 -16.08 -15.62 13.73
C CYS A 67 -14.77 -14.85 13.56
N LYS A 68 -13.67 -15.34 14.14
CA LYS A 68 -12.34 -14.72 14.03
C LYS A 68 -11.85 -14.65 12.59
N VAL A 69 -11.96 -15.76 11.85
CA VAL A 69 -11.56 -15.83 10.43
C VAL A 69 -12.42 -14.90 9.58
N PHE A 70 -13.73 -14.85 9.83
CA PHE A 70 -14.63 -13.92 9.15
C PHE A 70 -14.23 -12.46 9.42
N THR A 71 -14.04 -12.07 10.67
CA THR A 71 -13.63 -10.69 11.04
C THR A 71 -12.26 -10.34 10.46
N TRP A 72 -11.30 -11.28 10.45
CA TRP A 72 -9.99 -11.05 9.84
C TRP A 72 -10.07 -10.83 8.32
N THR A 73 -10.98 -11.51 7.64
CA THR A 73 -11.24 -11.34 6.20
C THR A 73 -11.97 -10.03 5.91
N LEU A 74 -12.94 -9.67 6.76
CA LEU A 74 -13.66 -8.40 6.73
C LEU A 74 -12.70 -7.21 6.85
N MET A 75 -11.79 -7.24 7.84
CA MET A 75 -10.83 -6.15 8.11
C MET A 75 -9.81 -5.93 6.98
N GLN A 76 -9.61 -6.94 6.13
CA GLN A 76 -8.77 -6.81 4.93
C GLN A 76 -9.55 -6.32 3.70
N ASN A 77 -10.85 -6.02 3.85
CA ASN A 77 -11.76 -5.70 2.75
C ASN A 77 -11.72 -6.76 1.64
N LYS A 78 -11.76 -8.06 2.01
CA LYS A 78 -11.67 -9.19 1.08
C LYS A 78 -12.98 -9.95 0.87
N ILE A 79 -14.03 -9.60 1.62
CA ILE A 79 -15.36 -10.20 1.46
C ILE A 79 -15.98 -9.70 0.16
N LEU A 80 -16.61 -10.58 -0.61
CA LEU A 80 -17.29 -10.25 -1.87
C LEU A 80 -18.64 -9.54 -1.63
N MET A 81 -18.58 -8.39 -0.97
CA MET A 81 -19.69 -7.43 -0.91
C MET A 81 -19.80 -6.70 -2.27
N ALA A 82 -20.93 -6.04 -2.50
CA ALA A 82 -21.26 -5.43 -3.79
C ALA A 82 -20.16 -4.47 -4.31
N ASP A 83 -19.53 -3.72 -3.42
CA ASP A 83 -18.39 -2.84 -3.70
C ASP A 83 -17.16 -3.60 -4.21
N ASN A 84 -16.80 -4.72 -3.57
CA ASN A 84 -15.66 -5.54 -3.97
C ASN A 84 -15.92 -6.34 -5.25
N LEU A 85 -17.18 -6.69 -5.53
CA LEU A 85 -17.59 -7.27 -6.80
C LEU A 85 -17.50 -6.24 -7.92
N ALA A 86 -18.00 -5.02 -7.68
CA ALA A 86 -17.91 -3.91 -8.63
C ALA A 86 -16.45 -3.58 -8.99
N ARG A 87 -15.55 -3.54 -7.99
CA ARG A 87 -14.10 -3.31 -8.20
C ARG A 87 -13.42 -4.37 -9.07
N ARG A 88 -14.04 -5.54 -9.25
CA ARG A 88 -13.53 -6.65 -10.08
C ARG A 88 -14.25 -6.79 -11.41
N ASP A 89 -15.17 -5.87 -11.73
CA ASP A 89 -16.07 -5.97 -12.89
C ASP A 89 -16.89 -7.28 -12.91
N TRP A 90 -17.25 -7.79 -11.72
CA TRP A 90 -18.12 -8.97 -11.61
C TRP A 90 -19.59 -8.54 -11.55
N ALA A 91 -20.49 -9.42 -12.01
CA ALA A 91 -21.92 -9.20 -11.90
C ALA A 91 -22.30 -9.01 -10.43
N HIS A 92 -22.98 -7.91 -10.13
CA HIS A 92 -23.38 -7.53 -8.78
C HIS A 92 -24.69 -6.75 -8.81
N GLN A 93 -25.42 -6.79 -7.69
CA GLN A 93 -26.56 -5.91 -7.47
C GLN A 93 -26.10 -4.66 -6.71
N MET A 94 -26.56 -3.49 -7.16
CA MET A 94 -26.22 -2.20 -6.52
C MET A 94 -26.82 -2.06 -5.11
N SER A 95 -27.90 -2.79 -4.81
CA SER A 95 -28.48 -2.87 -3.48
C SER A 95 -28.52 -4.32 -3.00
N CYS A 96 -28.07 -4.57 -1.77
CA CYS A 96 -28.38 -5.81 -1.08
C CYS A 96 -29.87 -5.83 -0.73
N THR A 97 -30.67 -6.64 -1.41
CA THR A 97 -32.05 -6.94 -0.98
C THR A 97 -31.99 -7.98 0.13
N LEU A 98 -32.55 -7.65 1.30
CA LEU A 98 -32.71 -8.56 2.45
C LEU A 98 -33.81 -9.58 2.19
#